data_AF-A0ABD6I5J6-F1
#
_entry.id   AF-A0ABD6I5J6-F1
#
_cell.length_a   1.000
_cell.length_b   1.000
_cell.length_c   1.000
_cell.angle_alpha   90.00
_cell.angle_beta   90.00
_cell.angle_gamma   90.00
#
_symmetry.space_group_name_H-M   'P 1'
#
loop_
_entity.id
_entity.type
_entity.pdbx_description
1 polymer ?
#
loop_
_entity_poly.entity_id
_entity_poly.type
_entity_poly.pdbx_seq_one_letter_code
_entity_poly.pdbx_strand_id
1 'polypeptide(L)'
;MQLYIANTTKQRHIFTFRMMETGRLRQIPIDHGSQMVVLEGSTEEVEAVIQHHQVYGLIDSTKIDQSQAFVGLCYSINKPVSASVIEKTIRDNDNHLTRGAHGRRQASIAALDSKLRESGIGYGGDMEFNAEQTKGRDEQDDEPTISETIATPKAGSKRK
;
A
#
# COMPACT_ATOMS: atom_id res chain seq x y z
N MET A 1 -7.53 18.68 -22.70
CA MET A 1 -6.76 18.45 -21.46
C MET A 1 -6.25 17.03 -21.45
N GLN A 2 -5.05 16.79 -20.94
CA GLN A 2 -4.46 15.44 -20.89
C GLN A 2 -4.44 14.91 -19.45
N LEU A 3 -5.00 13.73 -19.23
CA LEU A 3 -4.97 13.05 -17.94
C LEU A 3 -3.84 12.02 -17.93
N TYR A 4 -2.88 12.23 -17.04
CA TYR A 4 -1.78 11.32 -16.78
C TYR A 4 -2.12 10.49 -15.55
N ILE A 5 -2.02 9.16 -15.66
CA ILE A 5 -2.15 8.24 -14.53
C ILE A 5 -0.81 7.54 -14.34
N ALA A 6 -0.28 7.59 -13.12
CA ALA A 6 0.94 6.90 -12.73
C ALA A 6 0.63 5.75 -11.78
N ASN A 7 1.28 4.62 -12.02
CA ASN A 7 1.18 3.42 -11.19
C ASN A 7 2.34 3.41 -10.19
N THR A 8 2.03 3.68 -8.92
CA THR A 8 3.01 3.67 -7.82
C THR A 8 3.03 2.34 -7.05
N THR A 9 2.48 1.29 -7.65
CA THR A 9 2.48 -0.07 -7.09
C THR A 9 3.51 -0.96 -7.79
N LYS A 10 3.77 -2.13 -7.21
CA LYS A 10 4.65 -3.17 -7.77
C LYS A 10 3.93 -4.11 -8.76
N GLN A 11 2.64 -3.92 -8.99
CA GLN A 11 1.84 -4.78 -9.87
C GLN A 11 1.43 -4.01 -11.12
N ARG A 12 1.31 -4.70 -12.25
CA ARG A 12 0.72 -4.12 -13.44
C ARG A 12 -0.75 -3.82 -13.19
N HIS A 13 -1.19 -2.60 -13.52
CA HIS A 13 -2.57 -2.18 -13.31
C HIS A 13 -3.29 -1.96 -14.64
N ILE A 14 -4.53 -2.43 -14.77
CA ILE A 14 -5.37 -2.14 -15.94
C ILE A 14 -6.33 -1.01 -15.57
N PHE A 15 -5.99 0.22 -15.97
CA PHE A 15 -6.85 1.37 -15.74
C PHE A 15 -8.05 1.33 -16.68
N THR A 16 -9.26 1.30 -16.11
CA THR A 16 -10.49 1.01 -16.86
C THR A 16 -11.53 2.09 -16.63
N PHE A 17 -12.02 2.72 -17.69
CA PHE A 17 -13.06 3.74 -17.61
C PHE A 17 -13.98 3.71 -18.82
N ARG A 18 -15.14 4.38 -18.74
CA ARG A 18 -16.05 4.54 -19.88
C ARG A 18 -15.85 5.92 -20.50
N MET A 19 -15.77 5.98 -21.82
CA MET A 19 -15.79 7.25 -22.55
C MET A 19 -17.18 7.86 -22.49
N MET A 20 -17.28 9.15 -22.20
CA MET A 20 -18.57 9.85 -22.09
C MET A 20 -19.29 9.92 -23.44
N GLU A 21 -18.57 10.22 -24.52
CA GLU A 21 -19.16 10.37 -25.87
C GLU A 21 -19.80 9.08 -26.40
N THR A 22 -19.18 7.92 -26.16
CA THR A 22 -19.56 6.65 -26.81
C THR A 22 -20.05 5.59 -25.83
N GLY A 23 -19.90 5.80 -24.52
CA GLY A 23 -20.17 4.80 -23.48
C GLY A 23 -19.24 3.58 -23.51
N ARG A 24 -18.29 3.52 -24.46
CA ARG A 24 -17.38 2.38 -24.64
C ARG A 24 -16.41 2.28 -23.49
N LEU A 25 -16.15 1.05 -23.07
CA LEU A 25 -15.14 0.75 -22.07
C LEU A 25 -13.75 0.88 -22.71
N ARG A 26 -12.87 1.64 -22.07
CA ARG A 26 -11.47 1.79 -22.42
C ARG A 26 -10.63 1.17 -21.31
N GLN A 27 -9.67 0.34 -21.70
CA GLN A 27 -8.75 -0.34 -20.79
C GLN A 27 -7.33 0.00 -21.22
N ILE A 28 -6.55 0.51 -20.27
CA ILE A 28 -5.17 0.96 -20.52
C ILE A 28 -4.28 0.25 -19.49
N PRO A 29 -3.45 -0.70 -19.91
CA PRO A 29 -2.47 -1.29 -19.03
C PRO A 29 -1.39 -0.25 -18.69
N ILE A 30 -1.04 -0.17 -17.40
CA ILE A 30 0.01 0.69 -16.87
C ILE A 30 0.95 -0.21 -16.09
N ASP A 31 2.18 -0.33 -16.59
CA ASP A 31 3.22 -1.12 -15.93
C ASP A 31 3.62 -0.50 -14.59
N HIS A 32 4.26 -1.30 -13.74
CA HIS A 32 4.71 -0.83 -12.43
C HIS A 32 5.69 0.34 -12.58
N GLY A 33 5.57 1.36 -11.74
CA GLY A 33 6.42 2.56 -11.81
C GLY A 33 6.33 3.36 -13.10
N SER A 34 5.37 3.04 -13.98
CA SER A 34 5.16 3.73 -15.24
C SER A 34 3.95 4.65 -15.16
N GLN A 35 3.83 5.53 -16.15
CA GLN A 35 2.66 6.39 -16.31
C GLN A 35 2.17 6.36 -17.75
N MET A 36 0.88 6.62 -17.93
CA MET A 36 0.24 6.68 -19.23
C MET A 36 -0.69 7.89 -19.34
N VAL A 37 -0.77 8.47 -20.54
CA VAL A 37 -1.85 9.40 -20.90
C VAL A 37 -3.10 8.56 -21.15
N VAL A 38 -4.06 8.62 -20.23
CA VAL A 38 -5.25 7.76 -20.29
C VAL A 38 -6.40 8.39 -21.08
N LEU A 39 -6.48 9.72 -21.08
CA LEU A 39 -7.53 10.47 -21.73
C LEU A 39 -6.98 11.81 -22.21
N GLU A 40 -7.36 12.20 -23.42
CA GLU A 40 -7.26 13.56 -23.91
C GLU A 40 -8.66 14.02 -24.28
N GLY A 41 -9.18 15.02 -23.56
CA GLY A 41 -10.59 15.39 -23.66
C GLY A 41 -10.91 16.72 -22.99
N SER A 42 -12.21 17.00 -22.81
CA SER A 42 -12.69 18.21 -22.13
C SER A 42 -12.42 18.14 -20.61
N THR A 43 -12.55 19.28 -19.93
CA THR A 43 -12.45 19.34 -18.46
C THR A 43 -13.46 18.41 -17.80
N GLU A 44 -14.70 18.41 -18.28
CA GLU A 44 -15.81 17.62 -17.73
C GLU A 44 -15.55 16.12 -17.83
N GLU A 45 -15.00 15.66 -18.96
CA GLU A 45 -14.66 14.25 -19.14
C GLU A 45 -13.51 13.80 -18.22
N VAL A 46 -12.48 14.62 -18.12
CA VAL A 46 -11.33 14.34 -17.25
C VAL A 46 -11.77 14.29 -15.79
N GLU A 47 -12.58 15.25 -15.35
CA GLU A 47 -13.11 15.28 -13.98
C GLU A 47 -14.01 14.08 -13.69
N ALA A 48 -14.88 13.69 -14.63
CA ALA A 48 -15.74 12.51 -14.45
C ALA A 48 -14.92 11.22 -14.26
N VAL A 49 -13.85 11.03 -15.05
CA VAL A 49 -12.97 9.87 -14.90
C VAL A 49 -12.24 9.90 -13.55
N ILE A 50 -11.75 11.06 -13.13
CA ILE A 50 -11.08 11.22 -11.83
C ILE A 50 -12.05 10.90 -10.69
N GLN A 51 -13.23 11.50 -10.68
CA GLN A 51 -14.22 11.29 -9.61
C GLN A 51 -14.64 9.83 -9.50
N HIS A 52 -14.85 9.14 -10.63
CA HIS A 52 -15.17 7.71 -10.63
C HIS A 52 -14.08 6.86 -9.95
N HIS A 53 -12.80 7.25 -10.11
CA HIS A 53 -11.67 6.49 -9.58
C HIS A 53 -11.23 6.94 -8.18
N GLN A 54 -11.59 8.14 -7.74
CA GLN A 54 -11.28 8.64 -6.39
C GLN A 54 -11.83 7.72 -5.30
N VAL A 55 -13.02 7.14 -5.51
CA VAL A 55 -13.64 6.18 -4.58
C VAL A 55 -12.78 4.93 -4.39
N TYR A 56 -11.99 4.56 -5.40
CA TYR A 56 -11.06 3.42 -5.36
C TYR A 56 -9.63 3.82 -4.96
N GLY A 57 -9.44 5.06 -4.47
CA GLY A 57 -8.15 5.53 -3.98
C GLY A 57 -7.26 6.20 -5.03
N LEU A 58 -7.80 6.62 -6.18
CA LEU A 58 -7.05 7.50 -7.09
C LEU A 58 -6.85 8.88 -6.45
N ILE A 59 -5.61 9.33 -6.31
CA ILE A 59 -5.29 10.63 -5.70
C ILE A 59 -4.48 11.54 -6.62
N ASP A 60 -4.57 12.84 -6.35
CA ASP A 60 -3.71 13.83 -7.00
C ASP A 60 -2.26 13.62 -6.58
N SER A 61 -1.35 13.57 -7.56
CA SER A 61 0.08 13.41 -7.33
C SER A 61 0.68 14.45 -6.38
N THR A 62 0.11 15.66 -6.31
CA THR A 62 0.55 16.72 -5.40
C THR A 62 0.15 16.49 -3.94
N LYS A 63 -0.80 15.57 -3.68
CA LYS A 63 -1.35 15.27 -2.35
C LYS A 63 -0.82 13.98 -1.74
N ILE A 64 0.08 13.28 -2.43
CA ILE A 64 0.64 12.00 -1.96
C ILE A 64 1.26 12.15 -0.56
N ASP A 65 2.05 13.19 -0.33
CA ASP A 65 2.72 13.42 0.96
C ASP A 65 1.76 13.72 2.13
N GLN A 66 0.52 14.13 1.83
CA GLN A 66 -0.51 14.39 2.84
C GLN A 66 -1.29 13.14 3.21
N SER A 67 -1.26 12.12 2.35
CA SER A 67 -1.92 10.83 2.56
C SER A 67 -0.97 9.88 3.28
N GLN A 68 -1.20 9.70 4.58
CA GLN A 68 -0.40 8.75 5.38
C GLN A 68 -0.52 7.34 4.77
N ALA A 69 0.63 6.78 4.36
CA ALA A 69 0.74 5.44 3.77
C ALA A 69 -0.03 5.22 2.45
N PHE A 70 0.04 6.18 1.53
CA PHE A 70 -0.54 6.00 0.20
C PHE A 70 0.17 4.91 -0.62
N VAL A 71 -0.62 3.97 -1.14
CA VAL A 71 -0.20 2.96 -2.11
C VAL A 71 -1.30 2.82 -3.15
N GLY A 72 -1.02 3.14 -4.42
CA GLY A 72 -2.02 3.02 -5.47
C GLY A 72 -1.70 3.75 -6.77
N LEU A 73 -2.75 4.22 -7.43
CA LEU A 73 -2.64 5.05 -8.62
C LEU A 73 -2.73 6.52 -8.24
N CYS A 74 -1.90 7.36 -8.87
CA CYS A 74 -2.03 8.80 -8.75
C CYS A 74 -2.19 9.45 -10.12
N TYR A 75 -2.71 10.69 -10.15
CA TYR A 75 -2.93 11.43 -11.39
C TYR A 75 -2.28 12.80 -11.40
N SER A 76 -2.09 13.30 -12.62
CA SER A 76 -1.73 14.68 -12.91
C SER A 76 -2.44 15.14 -14.19
N ILE A 77 -2.74 16.44 -14.26
CA ILE A 77 -3.48 17.04 -15.38
C ILE A 77 -2.54 17.94 -16.19
N ASN A 78 -2.56 17.78 -17.51
CA ASN A 78 -1.76 18.49 -18.51
C ASN A 78 -0.25 18.33 -18.41
N LYS A 79 0.26 17.73 -17.33
CA LYS A 79 1.68 17.47 -17.12
C LYS A 79 1.88 16.02 -16.65
N PRO A 80 2.93 15.35 -17.10
CA PRO A 80 3.34 14.07 -16.53
C PRO A 80 3.57 14.16 -15.02
N VAL A 81 3.32 13.07 -14.31
CA VAL A 81 3.75 12.91 -12.92
C VAL A 81 5.28 12.86 -12.91
N SER A 82 5.92 13.59 -11.99
CA SER A 82 7.39 13.58 -11.90
C SER A 82 7.92 12.20 -11.50
N ALA A 83 8.97 11.73 -12.16
CA ALA A 83 9.62 10.45 -11.84
C ALA A 83 10.03 10.34 -10.36
N SER A 84 10.55 11.43 -9.78
CA SER A 84 10.93 11.48 -8.36
C SER A 84 9.79 11.16 -7.40
N VAL A 85 8.56 11.57 -7.73
CA VAL A 85 7.37 11.26 -6.93
C VAL A 85 7.00 9.79 -7.06
N ILE A 86 7.05 9.23 -8.26
CA ILE A 86 6.76 7.81 -8.52
C ILE A 86 7.75 6.93 -7.76
N GLU A 87 9.06 7.20 -7.90
CA GLU A 87 10.12 6.46 -7.23
C GLU A 87 10.03 6.56 -5.70
N LYS A 88 9.82 7.77 -5.16
CA LYS A 88 9.65 7.98 -3.72
C LYS A 88 8.48 7.16 -3.19
N THR A 89 7.32 7.23 -3.85
CA THR A 89 6.09 6.55 -3.41
C THR A 89 6.26 5.03 -3.43
N ILE A 90 6.92 4.49 -4.47
CA ILE A 90 7.23 3.05 -4.55
C ILE A 90 8.18 2.62 -3.43
N ARG A 91 9.18 3.43 -3.08
CA ARG A 91 10.09 3.14 -1.98
C ARG A 91 9.39 3.19 -0.62
N ASP A 92 8.54 4.19 -0.41
CA ASP A 92 7.81 4.37 0.85
C ASP A 92 6.78 3.25 1.07
N ASN A 93 6.20 2.72 -0.01
CA ASN A 93 5.31 1.55 0.00
C ASN A 93 5.91 0.35 0.75
N ASP A 94 7.17 0.01 0.48
CA ASP A 94 7.86 -1.11 1.14
C ASP A 94 8.01 -0.90 2.65
N ASN A 95 8.31 0.34 3.04
CA ASN A 95 8.40 0.72 4.45
C ASN A 95 7.03 0.61 5.14
N HIS A 96 5.97 1.05 4.47
CA HIS A 96 4.61 0.96 4.98
C HIS A 96 4.12 -0.49 5.08
N LEU A 97 4.40 -1.33 4.09
CA LEU A 97 4.09 -2.76 4.09
C LEU A 97 4.81 -3.47 5.25
N THR A 98 6.11 -3.23 5.41
CA THR A 98 6.91 -3.84 6.47
C THR A 98 6.42 -3.44 7.86
N ARG A 99 6.19 -2.13 8.09
CA ARG A 99 5.64 -1.63 9.37
C ARG A 99 4.23 -2.16 9.64
N GLY A 100 3.38 -2.21 8.64
CA GLY A 100 2.02 -2.75 8.76
C GLY A 100 2.03 -4.25 9.08
N ALA A 101 2.94 -5.02 8.47
CA ALA A 101 3.13 -6.43 8.78
C ALA A 101 3.58 -6.64 10.23
N HIS A 102 4.57 -5.89 10.69
CA HIS A 102 5.03 -5.92 12.09
C HIS A 102 3.89 -5.63 13.07
N GLY A 103 3.14 -4.54 12.85
CA GLY A 103 2.01 -4.17 13.72
C GLY A 103 0.90 -5.24 13.76
N ARG A 104 0.58 -5.87 12.63
CA ARG A 104 -0.40 -6.97 12.59
C ARG A 104 0.11 -8.20 13.35
N ARG A 105 1.39 -8.55 13.22
CA ARG A 105 1.99 -9.67 13.98
C ARG A 105 1.98 -9.38 15.48
N GLN A 106 2.37 -8.17 15.89
CA GLN A 106 2.31 -7.73 17.29
C GLN A 106 0.88 -7.81 17.85
N ALA A 107 -0.11 -7.30 17.12
CA ALA A 107 -1.51 -7.35 17.55
C ALA A 107 -2.03 -8.80 17.67
N SER A 108 -1.66 -9.67 16.72
CA SER A 108 -2.05 -11.08 16.72
C SER A 108 -1.45 -11.83 17.91
N ILE A 109 -0.16 -11.60 18.19
CA ILE A 109 0.55 -12.20 19.33
C ILE A 109 -0.03 -11.70 20.66
N ALA A 110 -0.31 -10.39 20.78
CA ALA A 110 -0.92 -9.83 21.98
C ALA A 110 -2.33 -10.39 22.24
N ALA A 111 -3.13 -10.57 21.18
CA ALA A 111 -4.45 -11.20 21.29
C ALA A 111 -4.34 -12.68 21.71
N LEU A 112 -3.37 -13.41 21.15
CA LEU A 112 -3.09 -14.80 21.49
C LEU A 112 -2.65 -14.93 22.95
N ASP A 113 -1.72 -14.09 23.42
CA ASP A 113 -1.28 -14.06 24.82
C ASP A 113 -2.45 -13.78 25.77
N SER A 114 -3.31 -12.81 25.44
CA SER A 114 -4.53 -12.53 26.21
C SER A 114 -5.43 -13.77 26.32
N LYS A 115 -5.63 -14.50 25.21
CA LYS A 115 -6.46 -15.71 25.18
C LYS A 115 -5.86 -16.88 25.95
N LEU A 116 -4.55 -17.06 25.90
CA LEU A 116 -3.84 -18.06 26.71
C LEU A 116 -3.97 -17.74 28.21
N ARG A 117 -3.84 -16.46 28.58
CA ARG A 117 -4.00 -16.03 29.98
C ARG A 117 -5.44 -16.20 30.48
N GLU A 118 -6.43 -15.83 29.68
CA GLU A 118 -7.86 -16.02 30.01
C GLU A 118 -8.22 -17.49 30.24
N SER A 119 -7.59 -18.42 29.50
CA SER A 119 -7.84 -19.86 29.61
C SER A 119 -7.07 -20.55 30.74
N GLY A 120 -6.26 -19.81 31.51
CA GLY A 120 -5.53 -20.32 32.67
C GLY A 120 -4.30 -21.19 32.35
N ILE A 121 -4.02 -21.43 31.06
CA ILE A 121 -2.83 -22.14 30.57
C ILE A 121 -1.70 -21.20 30.13
N GLY A 122 -1.93 -19.89 30.18
CA GLY A 122 -0.99 -18.87 29.73
C GLY A 122 0.15 -18.58 30.71
N TYR A 123 1.25 -18.08 30.16
CA TYR A 123 2.42 -17.69 30.93
C TYR A 123 2.23 -16.33 31.62
N GLY A 124 2.58 -16.26 32.90
CA GLY A 124 2.40 -15.07 33.74
C GLY A 124 3.54 -14.04 33.68
N GLY A 125 4.63 -14.31 32.97
CA GLY A 125 5.77 -13.41 32.79
C GLY A 125 5.74 -12.65 31.47
N ASP A 126 6.82 -11.90 31.20
CA ASP A 126 7.06 -11.31 29.87
C ASP A 126 7.34 -12.43 28.87
N MET A 127 6.75 -12.33 27.67
CA MET A 127 6.94 -13.30 26.60
C MET A 127 7.58 -12.62 25.39
N GLU A 128 8.65 -13.21 24.88
CA GLU A 128 9.34 -12.76 23.68
C GLU A 128 9.11 -13.77 22.57
N PHE A 129 8.68 -13.28 21.42
CA PHE A 129 8.47 -14.05 20.20
C PHE A 129 9.48 -13.61 19.15
N ASN A 130 10.22 -14.56 18.60
CA ASN A 130 11.08 -14.32 17.44
C ASN A 130 10.35 -14.79 16.18
N ALA A 131 10.13 -13.86 15.26
CA ALA A 131 9.58 -14.16 13.94
C ALA A 131 10.72 -14.08 12.92
N GLU A 132 11.04 -15.22 12.32
CA GLU A 132 12.04 -15.34 11.26
C GLU A 132 11.34 -15.83 9.99
N GLN A 133 11.57 -15.11 8.88
CA GLN A 133 11.17 -15.58 7.55
C GLN A 133 12.27 -16.49 7.00
N THR A 134 12.00 -17.80 6.94
CA THR A 134 12.91 -18.75 6.29
C THR A 134 12.85 -18.59 4.77
N LYS A 135 14.01 -18.52 4.10
CA LYS A 135 14.08 -18.55 2.63
C LYS A 135 13.39 -19.81 2.10
N GLY A 136 12.60 -19.64 1.05
CA GLY A 136 12.00 -20.75 0.30
C GLY A 136 13.07 -21.60 -0.41
N ARG A 137 12.64 -22.62 -1.14
CA ARG A 137 13.52 -23.61 -1.81
C ARG A 137 14.43 -23.02 -2.90
N ASP A 138 14.19 -21.79 -3.33
CA ASP A 138 14.98 -21.11 -4.34
C ASP A 138 16.07 -20.26 -3.68
N GLU A 139 17.31 -20.79 -3.67
CA GLU A 139 18.49 -20.16 -3.06
C GLU A 139 18.93 -18.85 -3.74
N GLN A 140 18.35 -18.52 -4.90
CA GLN A 140 18.63 -17.32 -5.69
C GLN A 140 17.79 -16.09 -5.30
N ASP A 141 16.90 -16.20 -4.33
CA ASP A 141 16.05 -15.07 -3.93
C ASP A 141 16.82 -14.14 -2.97
N ASP A 142 17.24 -12.97 -3.47
CA ASP A 142 17.83 -11.87 -2.70
C ASP A 142 16.75 -11.00 -2.02
N GLU A 143 15.57 -11.57 -1.75
CA GLU A 143 14.55 -10.88 -0.97
C GLU A 143 15.04 -10.61 0.46
N PRO A 144 14.83 -9.39 0.98
CA PRO A 144 15.21 -9.03 2.34
C PRO A 144 14.47 -9.91 3.36
N THR A 145 15.22 -10.70 4.11
CA THR A 145 14.67 -11.57 5.17
C THR A 145 14.27 -10.74 6.39
N ILE A 146 13.05 -10.98 6.88
CA ILE A 146 12.55 -10.38 8.11
C ILE A 146 13.02 -11.22 9.31
N SER A 147 13.81 -10.61 10.20
CA SER A 147 14.11 -11.13 11.54
C SER A 147 13.70 -10.06 12.54
N GLU A 148 12.68 -10.35 13.35
CA GLU A 148 12.17 -9.41 14.34
C GLU A 148 11.77 -10.09 15.65
N THR A 149 11.99 -9.37 16.75
CA THR A 149 11.59 -9.79 18.09
C THR A 149 10.39 -8.96 18.53
N ILE A 150 9.34 -9.64 18.98
CA ILE A 150 8.09 -9.05 19.49
C ILE A 150 7.94 -9.42 20.95
N ALA A 151 7.92 -8.43 21.84
CA ALA A 151 7.70 -8.62 23.27
C ALA A 151 6.25 -8.29 23.66
N THR A 152 5.62 -9.12 24.47
CA THR A 152 4.37 -8.81 25.16
C THR A 152 4.62 -8.54 26.64
N PRO A 153 4.18 -7.37 27.16
CA PRO A 153 4.45 -7.01 28.55
C PRO A 153 3.60 -7.82 29.54
N LYS A 154 4.12 -7.99 30.75
CA LYS A 154 3.41 -8.57 31.89
C LYS A 154 2.16 -7.76 32.25
N ALA A 155 1.07 -8.47 32.56
CA ALA A 155 -0.17 -7.86 33.04
C ALA A 155 0.09 -7.04 34.32
N GLY A 156 -0.31 -5.76 34.30
CA GLY A 156 -0.15 -4.82 35.43
C GLY A 156 0.93 -3.75 35.22
N SER A 157 1.79 -3.85 34.20
CA SER A 157 2.76 -2.81 33.86
C SER A 157 2.12 -1.68 33.03
N LYS A 158 1.09 -1.00 33.55
CA LYS A 158 0.81 0.37 33.09
C LYS A 158 1.88 1.26 33.71
N ARG A 159 2.91 1.62 32.95
CA ARG A 159 3.80 2.74 33.35
C ARG A 159 2.92 3.99 33.45
N LYS A 160 2.95 4.62 34.64
CA LYS A 160 2.38 5.94 34.92
C LYS A 160 3.04 7.01 34.05
#